data_AF-A0A8T1T930-F1
#
_entry.id   AF-A0A8T1T930-F1
#
_cell.length_a   1.000
_cell.length_b   1.000
_cell.length_c   1.000
_cell.angle_alpha   90.00
_cell.angle_beta   90.00
_cell.angle_gamma   90.00
#
_symmetry.space_group_name_H-M   'P 1'
#
loop_
_entity.id
_entity.type
_entity.pdbx_description
1 polymer ?
#
loop_
_entity_poly.entity_id
_entity_poly.type
_entity_poly.pdbx_seq_one_letter_code
_entity_poly.pdbx_strand_id
1 'polypeptide(L)'
;MGIGTNIPIYNIRQERNENPAAFYERLCNTCKRYTDLDPEAINGKWVLIPLFIGQSYEDIRKKLQKLEGASGKNIEELLEIAMKVYDRRDDEERKKGARVLAMALREGYEE
;
A
#
# COMPACT_ATOMS: atom_id res chain seq x y z
N MET A 1 18.58 -13.81 22.84
CA MET A 1 18.88 -12.89 21.73
C MET A 1 17.81 -13.11 20.67
N GLY A 2 16.96 -12.12 20.43
CA GLY A 2 15.88 -12.24 19.45
C GLY A 2 16.47 -12.36 18.05
N ILE A 3 16.04 -13.36 17.30
CA ILE A 3 16.32 -13.50 15.87
C ILE A 3 15.66 -12.32 15.14
N GLY A 4 16.37 -11.19 15.09
CA GLY A 4 16.02 -10.06 14.26
C GLY A 4 16.18 -10.51 12.82
N THR A 5 15.09 -10.96 12.20
CA THR A 5 15.04 -11.19 10.77
C THR A 5 15.42 -9.87 10.10
N ASN A 6 16.63 -9.85 9.52
CA ASN A 6 17.09 -8.76 8.69
C ASN A 6 16.22 -8.81 7.44
N ILE A 7 15.09 -8.10 7.46
CA ILE A 7 14.27 -7.92 6.27
C ILE A 7 14.88 -6.72 5.57
N PRO A 8 15.56 -6.92 4.44
CA PRO A 8 16.11 -5.80 3.72
C PRO A 8 14.96 -4.94 3.19
N ILE A 9 15.19 -3.63 3.09
CA ILE A 9 14.15 -2.66 2.68
C ILE A 9 13.47 -3.03 1.33
N TYR A 10 14.17 -3.76 0.46
CA TYR A 10 13.68 -4.26 -0.84
C TYR A 10 12.72 -5.47 -0.75
N ASN A 11 12.62 -6.15 0.39
CA ASN A 11 11.74 -7.30 0.59
C ASN A 11 10.40 -6.95 1.22
N ILE A 12 10.20 -5.70 1.66
CA ILE A 12 8.93 -5.26 2.23
C ILE A 12 7.88 -5.24 1.11
N ARG A 13 6.68 -5.71 1.35
CA ARG A 13 5.57 -5.53 0.40
C ARG A 13 4.37 -5.03 1.16
N GLN A 14 3.59 -4.17 0.51
CA GLN A 14 2.30 -3.79 1.03
C GLN A 14 1.40 -5.03 1.04
N GLU A 15 0.83 -5.34 2.20
CA GLU A 15 -0.17 -6.40 2.30
C GLU A 15 -1.51 -5.95 1.71
N ARG A 16 -2.36 -6.92 1.32
CA ARG A 16 -3.65 -6.62 0.71
C ARG A 16 -4.48 -5.64 1.53
N ASN A 17 -4.57 -5.84 2.85
CA ASN A 17 -5.42 -5.05 3.74
C ASN A 17 -4.62 -4.00 4.53
N GLU A 18 -3.36 -3.79 4.17
CA GLU A 18 -2.53 -2.75 4.77
C GLU A 18 -2.77 -1.44 4.01
N ASN A 19 -3.19 -0.40 4.73
CA ASN A 19 -3.39 0.90 4.09
C ASN A 19 -2.03 1.47 3.61
N PRO A 20 -2.01 2.31 2.56
CA PRO A 20 -0.77 2.83 1.98
C PRO A 20 0.10 3.63 2.95
N ALA A 21 -0.50 4.34 3.91
CA ALA A 21 0.23 5.14 4.90
C ALA A 21 1.01 4.24 5.88
N ALA A 22 0.39 3.19 6.41
CA ALA A 22 1.02 2.21 7.29
C ALA A 22 2.16 1.47 6.57
N PHE A 23 1.95 1.12 5.31
CA PHE A 23 3.00 0.54 4.48
C PHE A 23 4.20 1.49 4.31
N TYR A 24 3.96 2.76 4.02
CA TYR A 24 5.03 3.76 3.92
C TYR A 24 5.77 3.97 5.25
N GLU A 25 5.05 4.00 6.37
CA GLU A 25 5.66 4.07 7.71
C GLU A 25 6.58 2.86 7.97
N ARG A 26 6.16 1.65 7.58
CA ARG A 26 7.00 0.44 7.64
C ARG A 26 8.27 0.55 6.80
N LEU A 27 8.19 1.13 5.60
CA LEU A 27 9.37 1.41 4.78
C LEU A 27 10.32 2.39 5.47
N CYS A 28 9.80 3.50 6.00
CA CYS A 28 10.58 4.50 6.74
C CYS A 28 11.27 3.89 7.97
N ASN A 29 10.54 3.12 8.78
CA ASN A 29 11.07 2.47 9.97
C ASN A 29 12.17 1.46 9.64
N THR A 30 12.02 0.73 8.54
CA THR A 30 13.05 -0.22 8.07
C THR A 30 14.27 0.51 7.52
N CYS A 31 14.05 1.60 6.78
CA CYS A 31 15.11 2.48 6.30
C CYS A 31 15.97 2.98 7.47
N LYS A 32 15.34 3.55 8.51
CA LYS A 32 16.00 4.03 9.74
C LYS A 32 16.76 2.93 10.49
N ARG A 33 16.28 1.69 10.42
CA ARG A 33 16.82 0.56 11.21
C ARG A 33 17.99 -0.15 10.54
N TYR A 34 18.00 -0.21 9.20
CA TYR A 34 18.92 -1.06 8.46
C TYR A 34 19.77 -0.30 7.42
N THR A 35 19.60 1.02 7.33
CA THR A 35 20.42 1.90 6.48
C THR A 35 20.75 3.18 7.24
N ASP A 36 21.82 3.88 6.85
CA ASP A 36 22.16 5.20 7.42
C ASP A 36 21.38 6.37 6.76
N LEU A 37 20.36 6.05 5.94
CA LEU A 37 19.55 7.06 5.26
C LEU A 37 18.47 7.62 6.19
N ASP A 38 18.40 8.94 6.28
CA ASP A 38 17.26 9.62 6.87
C ASP A 38 16.09 9.64 5.87
N PRO A 39 14.96 8.97 6.16
CA PRO A 39 13.80 8.93 5.26
C PRO A 39 13.11 10.29 5.08
N GLU A 40 13.36 11.27 5.95
CA GLU A 40 12.80 12.62 5.83
C GLU A 40 13.70 13.53 4.99
N ALA A 41 15.00 13.22 4.92
CA ALA A 41 15.93 13.91 4.05
C ALA A 41 15.64 13.63 2.57
N ILE A 42 16.04 14.56 1.71
CA ILE A 42 15.87 14.46 0.25
C ILE A 42 16.40 13.12 -0.27
N ASN A 43 17.62 12.73 0.11
CA ASN A 43 18.24 11.48 -0.33
C ASN A 43 17.46 10.23 0.10
N GLY A 44 16.87 10.22 1.30
CA GLY A 44 16.01 9.13 1.74
C GLY A 44 14.72 9.06 0.93
N LYS A 45 14.07 10.21 0.68
CA LYS A 45 12.87 10.26 -0.17
C LYS A 45 13.14 9.75 -1.60
N TRP A 46 14.28 10.07 -2.20
CA TRP A 46 14.69 9.56 -3.53
C TRP A 46 14.78 8.03 -3.58
N VAL A 47 15.16 7.39 -2.48
CA VAL A 47 15.21 5.92 -2.38
C VAL A 47 13.82 5.34 -2.08
N LEU A 48 13.04 6.00 -1.22
CA LEU A 48 11.74 5.48 -0.77
C LEU A 48 10.64 5.56 -1.83
N ILE A 49 10.64 6.59 -2.68
CA ILE A 49 9.62 6.74 -3.74
C ILE A 49 9.56 5.52 -4.68
N PRO A 50 10.66 5.08 -5.33
CA PRO A 50 10.61 3.92 -6.21
C PRO A 50 10.27 2.62 -5.46
N LEU A 51 10.71 2.48 -4.20
CA LEU A 51 10.35 1.34 -3.36
C LEU A 51 8.85 1.33 -3.06
N PHE A 52 8.28 2.46 -2.64
CA PHE A 52 6.85 2.61 -2.39
C PHE A 52 6.03 2.23 -3.63
N ILE A 53 6.40 2.73 -4.81
CA ILE A 53 5.71 2.38 -6.07
C ILE A 53 5.84 0.88 -6.37
N GLY A 54 7.05 0.33 -6.33
CA GLY A 54 7.32 -1.06 -6.75
C GLY A 54 6.82 -2.13 -5.77
N GLN A 55 6.79 -1.80 -4.47
CA GLN A 55 6.42 -2.71 -3.39
C GLN A 55 4.97 -2.53 -2.90
N SER A 56 4.25 -1.53 -3.42
CA SER A 56 2.80 -1.40 -3.24
C SER A 56 2.03 -2.63 -3.75
N TYR A 57 0.81 -2.82 -3.23
CA TYR A 57 -0.07 -3.90 -3.65
C TYR A 57 -0.45 -3.73 -5.13
N GLU A 58 -0.86 -4.82 -5.78
CA GLU A 58 -0.86 -4.92 -7.25
C GLU A 58 -1.67 -3.82 -7.96
N ASP A 59 -2.86 -3.50 -7.46
CA ASP A 59 -3.76 -2.47 -7.98
C ASP A 59 -3.17 -1.05 -7.82
N ILE A 60 -2.65 -0.74 -6.64
CA ILE A 60 -1.98 0.53 -6.31
C ILE A 60 -0.72 0.68 -7.17
N ARG A 61 0.15 -0.33 -7.20
CA ARG A 61 1.37 -0.33 -8.03
C ARG A 61 1.02 -0.08 -9.49
N LYS A 62 0.04 -0.81 -10.05
CA LYS A 62 -0.42 -0.61 -11.43
C LYS A 62 -0.94 0.81 -11.67
N LYS A 63 -1.64 1.40 -10.69
CA LYS A 63 -2.11 2.80 -10.80
C LYS A 63 -0.94 3.77 -10.80
N LEU A 64 -0.02 3.65 -9.84
CA LEU A 64 1.11 4.56 -9.68
C LEU A 64 2.08 4.48 -10.87
N GLN A 65 2.37 3.30 -11.39
CA GLN A 65 3.23 3.11 -12.57
C GLN A 65 2.66 3.70 -13.86
N LYS A 66 1.32 3.81 -13.97
CA LYS A 66 0.64 4.39 -15.14
C LYS A 66 0.56 5.92 -15.11
N LEU A 67 0.89 6.55 -13.99
CA LEU A 67 0.95 8.01 -13.93
C LEU A 67 2.17 8.46 -14.75
N GLU A 68 1.95 9.05 -15.93
CA GLU A 68 3.02 9.77 -16.62
C GLU A 68 3.64 10.78 -15.64
N GLY A 69 4.96 10.70 -15.44
CA GLY A 69 5.65 11.54 -14.45
C GLY A 69 5.52 11.08 -12.99
N ALA A 70 5.24 9.80 -12.70
CA ALA A 70 5.33 9.27 -11.33
C ALA A 70 6.69 9.59 -10.66
N SER A 71 7.77 9.65 -11.44
CA SER A 71 9.11 10.04 -10.99
C SER A 71 9.26 11.53 -10.62
N GLY A 72 8.29 12.38 -10.97
CA GLY A 72 8.25 13.81 -10.64
C GLY A 72 7.30 14.16 -9.49
N LYS A 73 6.59 13.17 -8.94
CA LYS A 73 5.67 13.36 -7.82
C LYS A 73 6.40 13.18 -6.49
N ASN A 74 6.05 14.01 -5.52
CA ASN A 74 6.53 13.79 -4.16
C ASN A 74 5.78 12.63 -3.48
N ILE A 75 6.24 12.23 -2.30
CA ILE A 75 5.69 11.07 -1.62
C ILE A 75 4.26 11.33 -1.10
N GLU A 76 3.96 12.57 -0.75
CA GLU A 76 2.65 12.98 -0.24
C GLU A 76 1.56 12.84 -1.34
N GLU A 77 1.87 13.25 -2.57
CA GLU A 77 1.00 13.04 -3.74
C GLU A 77 0.78 11.55 -4.06
N LEU A 78 1.85 10.74 -3.99
CA LEU A 78 1.76 9.30 -4.24
C LEU A 78 0.90 8.60 -3.19
N LEU A 79 1.03 8.99 -1.91
CA LEU A 79 0.23 8.49 -0.81
C LEU A 79 -1.26 8.80 -1.00
N GLU A 80 -1.60 10.03 -1.39
CA GLU A 80 -2.99 10.42 -1.63
C GLU A 80 -3.64 9.55 -2.73
N ILE A 81 -2.92 9.33 -3.84
CA ILE A 81 -3.42 8.51 -4.94
C ILE A 81 -3.56 7.05 -4.51
N ALA A 82 -2.56 6.52 -3.79
CA ALA A 82 -2.60 5.15 -3.29
C ALA A 82 -3.79 4.94 -2.33
N MET A 83 -4.06 5.90 -1.45
CA MET A 83 -5.18 5.85 -0.50
C MET A 83 -6.52 5.79 -1.24
N LYS A 84 -6.72 6.63 -2.25
CA LYS A 84 -7.93 6.61 -3.10
C LYS A 84 -8.15 5.27 -3.79
N VAL A 85 -7.08 4.58 -4.21
CA VAL A 85 -7.19 3.24 -4.83
C VAL A 85 -7.56 2.20 -3.78
N TYR A 86 -6.92 2.25 -2.61
CA TYR A 86 -7.19 1.35 -1.49
C TYR A 86 -8.66 1.46 -1.04
N ASP A 87 -9.15 2.67 -0.78
CA ASP A 87 -10.51 2.93 -0.30
C ASP A 87 -11.56 2.47 -1.32
N ARG A 88 -11.32 2.76 -2.60
CA ARG A 88 -12.22 2.32 -3.67
C ARG A 88 -12.36 0.79 -3.73
N ARG A 89 -11.27 0.05 -3.50
CA ARG A 89 -11.33 -1.41 -3.47
C ARG A 89 -12.14 -1.90 -2.28
N ASP A 90 -11.89 -1.36 -1.09
CA ASP A 90 -12.59 -1.74 0.15
C ASP A 90 -14.10 -1.50 0.03
N ASP A 91 -14.51 -0.35 -0.52
CA ASP A 91 -15.91 -0.04 -0.77
C ASP A 91 -16.57 -1.00 -1.77
N GLU A 92 -15.89 -1.35 -2.86
CA GLU A 92 -16.43 -2.28 -3.85
C GLU A 92 -16.54 -3.71 -3.29
N GLU A 93 -15.63 -4.12 -2.43
CA GLU A 93 -15.69 -5.41 -1.73
C GLU A 93 -16.83 -5.46 -0.72
N ARG A 94 -17.02 -4.38 0.06
CA ARG A 94 -18.15 -4.25 0.98
C ARG A 94 -19.49 -4.29 0.25
N LYS A 95 -19.62 -3.59 -0.88
CA LYS A 95 -20.83 -3.61 -1.72
C LYS A 95 -21.10 -5.00 -2.29
N LYS A 96 -20.07 -5.69 -2.79
CA LYS A 96 -20.21 -7.07 -3.30
C LYS A 96 -20.63 -8.03 -2.19
N GLY A 97 -20.00 -7.96 -1.02
CA GLY A 97 -20.36 -8.76 0.14
C GLY A 97 -21.80 -8.53 0.58
N ALA A 98 -22.24 -7.26 0.66
CA ALA A 98 -23.63 -6.93 0.98
C ALA A 98 -24.63 -7.47 -0.05
N ARG A 99 -24.30 -7.42 -1.35
CA ARG A 99 -25.14 -8.00 -2.42
C ARG A 99 -25.27 -9.52 -2.29
N VAL A 100 -24.16 -10.22 -2.07
CA VAL A 100 -24.16 -11.67 -1.88
C VAL A 100 -24.99 -12.06 -0.65
N LEU A 101 -24.81 -11.35 0.47
CA LEU A 101 -25.59 -11.57 1.68
C LEU A 101 -27.09 -11.33 1.46
N ALA A 102 -27.45 -10.26 0.76
CA ALA A 102 -28.86 -9.96 0.46
C ALA A 102 -29.50 -11.02 -0.46
N MET A 103 -28.76 -11.55 -1.44
CA MET A 103 -29.22 -12.64 -2.30
C MET A 103 -29.45 -13.91 -1.48
N ALA A 104 -28.48 -14.30 -0.64
CA ALA A 104 -28.59 -15.50 0.21
C ALA A 104 -29.75 -15.41 1.20
N LEU A 105 -30.00 -14.23 1.79
CA LEU A 105 -31.16 -14.03 2.66
C LEU A 105 -32.47 -14.18 1.88
N ARG A 106 -32.57 -13.62 0.66
CA ARG A 106 -33.79 -13.72 -0.16
C ARG A 106 -34.10 -15.17 -0.55
N GLU A 107 -33.10 -15.95 -0.91
CA GLU A 107 -33.26 -17.38 -1.25
C GLU A 107 -33.62 -18.22 -0.02
N GLY A 108 -33.17 -17.86 1.18
CA GLY A 108 -33.53 -18.53 2.44
C GLY A 108 -34.94 -18.23 2.97
N TYR A 109 -35.74 -17.40 2.29
CA TYR A 109 -37.15 -17.12 2.62
C TYR A 109 -38.14 -17.73 1.61
N GLU A 110 -37.68 -18.49 0.61
CA GLU A 110 -38.52 -19.22 -0.36
C GLU A 110 -38.53 -20.76 -0.13
N GLU A 111 -38.39 -21.21 1.12
CA GLU A 111 -38.77 -22.56 1.60
C GLU A 111 -39.94 -22.47 2.59
#